data_AF-A0A8T6IJK3-F1
#
_entry.id   AF-A0A8T6IJK3-F1
#
_cell.length_a   1.000
_cell.length_b   1.000
_cell.length_c   1.000
_cell.angle_alpha   90.00
_cell.angle_beta   90.00
_cell.angle_gamma   90.00
#
_symmetry.space_group_name_H-M   'P 1'
#
loop_
_entity.id
_entity.type
_entity.pdbx_description
1 polymer ?
#
loop_
_entity_poly.entity_id
_entity_poly.type
_entity_poly.pdbx_seq_one_letter_code
_entity_poly.pdbx_strand_id
1 'polypeptide(L)'
;MRPFSIDRAVPVSLALVGACYNHRRQGDYSERQPHLTNRELSIAFQTDKRVRDYIDLAKLVNQYAFDAVTVYCDAPYHPSYGPLLLMAPHIERARLGPSGIPPSRMHPLDIAAQTALLADLAAGGVYIGLVRGGWLADHGIRELDPPIAAIRETVEIIRVLLAGESAHYDGRVFQIAEHVRAPYPLPSDE
;
A
#
# COMPACT_ATOMS: atom_id res chain seq x y z
N MET A 1 -20.59 21.94 -27.30
CA MET A 1 -20.17 20.53 -27.16
C MET A 1 -18.68 20.44 -27.45
N ARG A 2 -17.86 20.31 -26.42
CA ARG A 2 -16.45 19.91 -26.51
C ARG A 2 -16.32 18.61 -25.72
N PRO A 3 -15.56 17.61 -26.17
CA PRO A 3 -15.45 16.35 -25.44
C PRO A 3 -14.59 16.58 -24.21
N PHE A 4 -15.07 16.07 -23.08
CA PHE A 4 -14.46 16.12 -21.76
C PHE A 4 -13.44 14.97 -21.66
N SER A 5 -12.21 15.28 -21.27
CA SER A 5 -11.11 14.32 -21.10
C SER A 5 -11.24 13.64 -19.74
N ILE A 6 -11.25 12.32 -19.71
CA ILE A 6 -11.21 11.49 -18.51
C ILE A 6 -9.75 11.43 -18.06
N ASP A 7 -9.41 12.13 -16.98
CA ASP A 7 -8.18 11.94 -16.21
C ASP A 7 -8.35 12.66 -14.87
N ARG A 8 -8.78 11.92 -13.83
CA ARG A 8 -8.60 12.20 -12.39
C ARG A 8 -9.36 11.14 -11.59
N ALA A 9 -8.71 9.99 -11.40
CA ALA A 9 -8.95 9.13 -10.24
C ALA A 9 -7.98 9.58 -9.14
N VAL A 10 -8.36 9.50 -7.87
CA VAL A 10 -7.38 9.53 -6.77
C VAL A 10 -6.59 8.22 -6.86
N PRO A 11 -5.33 8.20 -7.28
CA PRO A 11 -4.67 6.94 -7.57
C PRO A 11 -4.25 6.30 -6.24
N VAL A 12 -4.89 5.19 -5.87
CA VAL A 12 -4.25 4.21 -4.97
C VAL A 12 -3.05 3.66 -5.75
N SER A 13 -1.90 4.29 -5.57
CA SER A 13 -0.66 3.85 -6.21
C SER A 13 -0.19 2.58 -5.52
N LEU A 14 0.02 1.51 -6.28
CA LEU A 14 0.65 0.30 -5.75
C LEU A 14 2.15 0.40 -5.97
N ALA A 15 2.92 0.53 -4.89
CA ALA A 15 4.37 0.49 -4.95
C ALA A 15 4.87 -0.92 -4.58
N LEU A 16 5.39 -1.67 -5.57
CA LEU A 16 6.21 -2.84 -5.28
C LEU A 16 7.57 -2.35 -4.78
N VAL A 17 7.87 -2.51 -3.49
CA VAL A 17 9.23 -2.25 -2.97
C VAL A 17 10.11 -3.43 -3.35
N GLY A 18 10.73 -3.33 -4.52
CA GLY A 18 11.76 -4.28 -4.97
C GLY A 18 13.02 -4.14 -4.14
N ALA A 19 13.52 -5.26 -3.60
CA ALA A 19 14.85 -5.35 -3.03
C ALA A 19 15.87 -4.88 -4.07
N CYS A 20 16.68 -3.87 -3.74
CA CYS A 20 17.78 -3.41 -4.58
C CYS A 20 18.82 -4.52 -4.73
N TYR A 21 18.74 -5.33 -5.78
CA TYR A 21 19.83 -6.21 -6.22
C TYR A 21 20.34 -5.69 -7.56
N ASN A 22 21.42 -4.92 -7.49
CA ASN A 22 22.04 -4.25 -8.61
C ASN A 22 23.02 -5.21 -9.30
N HIS A 23 22.64 -5.78 -10.44
CA HIS A 23 23.62 -6.39 -11.37
C HIS A 23 23.74 -5.51 -12.61
N ARG A 24 24.76 -4.66 -12.57
CA ARG A 24 25.13 -3.73 -13.63
C ARG A 24 25.75 -4.53 -14.80
N ARG A 25 25.15 -4.47 -15.99
CA ARG A 25 25.87 -4.62 -17.26
C ARG A 25 25.85 -3.29 -18.01
N GLN A 26 27.03 -2.89 -18.47
CA GLN A 26 27.30 -1.63 -19.16
C GLN A 26 26.71 -1.66 -20.58
N GLY A 27 26.12 -0.54 -21.00
CA GLY A 27 25.65 -0.32 -22.37
C GLY A 27 25.26 1.14 -22.58
N ASP A 28 26.10 1.83 -23.35
CA ASP A 28 26.02 3.08 -24.10
C ASP A 28 25.31 4.34 -23.55
N TYR A 29 26.04 5.46 -23.59
CA TYR A 29 25.64 6.81 -23.15
C TYR A 29 25.60 7.75 -24.35
N SER A 30 24.44 7.89 -24.99
CA SER A 30 24.15 9.10 -25.78
C SER A 30 22.64 9.33 -25.82
N GLU A 31 22.23 10.57 -25.52
CA GLU A 31 20.85 11.08 -25.46
C GLU A 31 20.08 10.80 -24.15
N ARG A 32 20.49 11.44 -23.06
CA ARG A 32 19.58 11.68 -21.93
C ARG A 32 18.87 13.02 -22.13
N GLN A 33 17.60 12.98 -22.54
CA GLN A 33 16.66 14.08 -22.33
C GLN A 33 16.68 14.46 -20.84
N PRO A 34 16.55 15.75 -20.45
CA PRO A 34 16.47 16.13 -19.06
C PRO A 34 15.11 15.71 -18.49
N HIS A 35 15.01 14.46 -18.06
CA HIS A 35 13.93 14.05 -17.16
C HIS A 35 14.16 14.83 -15.87
N LEU A 36 13.33 15.86 -15.65
CA LEU A 36 13.08 16.39 -14.31
C LEU A 36 12.59 15.21 -13.48
N THR A 37 13.52 14.52 -12.82
CA THR A 37 13.16 13.47 -11.87
C THR A 37 12.44 14.18 -10.74
N ASN A 38 11.11 14.06 -10.70
CA ASN A 38 10.34 14.50 -9.55
C ASN A 38 10.82 13.66 -8.37
N ARG A 39 11.66 14.25 -7.51
CA ARG A 39 12.26 13.54 -6.38
C ARG A 39 11.22 13.54 -5.27
N GLU A 40 10.85 12.35 -4.82
CA GLU A 40 9.99 12.19 -3.65
C GLU A 40 10.82 11.87 -2.41
N LEU A 41 10.45 12.46 -1.29
CA LEU A 41 11.01 12.20 0.03
C LEU A 41 9.92 11.61 0.93
N SER A 42 10.20 10.44 1.50
CA SER A 42 9.29 9.75 2.42
C SER A 42 9.94 9.50 3.78
N ILE A 43 9.11 9.30 4.79
CA ILE A 43 9.52 8.90 6.14
C ILE A 43 8.74 7.67 6.58
N ALA A 44 9.40 6.75 7.29
CA ALA A 44 8.82 5.49 7.71
C ALA A 44 8.93 5.28 9.24
N PHE A 45 7.92 4.63 9.81
CA PHE A 45 7.84 4.32 11.24
C PHE A 45 7.68 2.83 11.49
N GLN A 46 8.46 2.31 12.46
CA GLN A 46 8.23 0.99 13.05
C GLN A 46 7.01 1.01 13.98
N THR A 47 6.36 -0.14 14.15
CA THR A 47 5.09 -0.29 14.86
C THR A 47 5.21 -0.76 16.32
N ASP A 48 6.11 -0.14 17.08
CA ASP A 48 6.50 -0.51 18.45
C ASP A 48 6.10 0.52 19.54
N LYS A 49 5.22 1.47 19.19
CA LYS A 49 4.93 2.66 20.01
C LYS A 49 3.54 2.61 20.64
N ARG A 50 3.29 3.49 21.63
CA ARG A 50 1.95 3.68 22.20
C ARG A 50 1.09 4.52 21.27
N VAL A 51 -0.23 4.43 21.45
CA VAL A 51 -1.22 5.20 20.68
C VAL A 51 -0.88 6.69 20.62
N ARG A 52 -0.53 7.31 21.76
CA ARG A 52 -0.22 8.74 21.85
C ARG A 52 1.00 9.13 20.99
N ASP A 53 2.00 8.26 20.95
CA ASP A 53 3.25 8.54 20.24
C ASP A 53 3.02 8.63 18.72
N TYR A 54 2.14 7.79 18.16
CA TYR A 54 1.79 7.89 16.73
C TYR A 54 1.09 9.21 16.40
N ILE A 55 0.18 9.67 17.27
CA ILE A 55 -0.52 10.95 17.10
C ILE A 55 0.47 12.12 17.15
N ASP A 56 1.39 12.10 18.13
CA ASP A 56 2.38 13.16 18.29
C ASP A 56 3.39 13.18 17.13
N LEU A 57 3.82 12.01 16.66
CA LEU A 57 4.65 11.87 15.46
C LEU A 57 3.94 12.38 14.20
N ALA A 58 2.65 12.04 14.02
CA ALA A 58 1.87 12.50 12.87
C ALA A 58 1.80 14.03 12.81
N LYS A 59 1.52 14.68 13.95
CA LYS A 59 1.48 16.14 14.08
C LYS A 59 2.85 16.79 13.79
N LEU A 60 3.93 16.16 14.23
CA LEU A 60 5.28 16.63 13.96
C LEU A 60 5.62 16.51 12.46
N VAL A 61 5.38 15.34 11.87
CA VAL A 61 5.68 15.06 10.46
C VAL A 61 4.89 15.97 9.53
N ASN A 62 3.63 16.28 9.86
CA ASN A 62 2.78 17.15 9.04
C ASN A 62 3.38 18.57 8.85
N GLN A 63 4.28 19.02 9.74
CA GLN A 63 4.99 20.30 9.62
C GLN A 63 6.00 20.31 8.46
N TYR A 64 6.39 19.15 7.95
CA TYR A 64 7.39 18.97 6.89
C TYR A 64 6.75 18.53 5.58
N ALA A 65 7.41 18.82 4.46
CA ALA A 65 6.95 18.49 3.12
C ALA A 65 7.38 17.08 2.69
N PHE A 66 6.98 16.05 3.45
CA PHE A 66 7.12 14.67 3.00
C PHE A 66 6.04 14.33 1.99
N ASP A 67 6.41 13.64 0.92
CA ASP A 67 5.46 13.16 -0.11
C ASP A 67 4.68 11.93 0.38
N ALA A 68 5.30 11.14 1.27
CA ALA A 68 4.67 9.96 1.85
C ALA A 68 5.12 9.68 3.28
N VAL A 69 4.18 9.16 4.07
CA VAL A 69 4.42 8.57 5.38
C VAL A 69 4.12 7.07 5.29
N THR A 70 5.09 6.27 5.71
CA THR A 70 5.05 4.81 5.66
C THR A 70 5.00 4.23 7.07
N VAL A 71 4.21 3.18 7.26
CA VAL A 71 4.27 2.37 8.48
C VAL A 71 4.62 0.93 8.10
N TYR A 72 5.66 0.39 8.74
CA TYR A 72 6.11 -0.98 8.46
C TYR A 72 5.13 -2.05 8.95
N CYS A 73 5.15 -3.21 8.30
CA CYS A 73 4.34 -4.38 8.67
C CYS A 73 5.23 -5.58 9.05
N ASP A 74 6.27 -5.34 9.85
CA ASP A 74 7.23 -6.36 10.26
C ASP A 74 6.66 -7.23 11.39
N ALA A 75 7.03 -8.51 11.46
CA ALA A 75 6.79 -9.31 12.67
C ALA A 75 8.00 -9.14 13.60
N PRO A 76 7.82 -9.19 14.94
CA PRO A 76 6.58 -9.43 15.68
C PRO A 76 5.85 -8.13 16.11
N TYR A 77 6.05 -7.03 15.40
CA TYR A 77 5.47 -5.72 15.76
C TYR A 77 3.97 -5.61 15.40
N HIS A 78 3.31 -4.52 15.81
CA HIS A 78 1.89 -4.32 15.49
C HIS A 78 1.67 -4.24 13.96
N PRO A 79 0.55 -4.73 13.41
CA PRO A 79 0.21 -4.52 12.00
C PRO A 79 0.09 -3.03 11.64
N SER A 80 0.44 -2.70 10.39
CA SER A 80 0.64 -1.33 9.93
C SER A 80 -0.60 -0.43 9.90
N TYR A 81 -1.79 -0.99 9.64
CA TYR A 81 -3.00 -0.19 9.49
C TYR A 81 -3.47 0.48 10.79
N GLY A 82 -3.30 -0.16 11.94
CA GLY A 82 -3.70 0.42 13.23
C GLY A 82 -3.03 1.79 13.48
N PRO A 83 -1.69 1.86 13.46
CA PRO A 83 -0.98 3.14 13.53
C PRO A 83 -1.35 4.12 12.42
N LEU A 84 -1.51 3.67 11.17
CA LEU A 84 -1.91 4.57 10.07
C LEU A 84 -3.26 5.24 10.32
N LEU A 85 -4.25 4.51 10.85
CA LEU A 85 -5.57 5.06 11.20
C LEU A 85 -5.48 6.08 12.35
N LEU A 86 -4.53 5.92 13.28
CA LEU A 86 -4.28 6.91 14.33
C LEU A 86 -3.57 8.16 13.80
N MET A 87 -2.75 8.02 12.75
CA MET A 87 -1.96 9.11 12.18
C MET A 87 -2.73 9.92 11.13
N ALA A 88 -3.61 9.28 10.36
CA ALA A 88 -4.29 9.88 9.21
C ALA A 88 -5.02 11.21 9.51
N PRO A 89 -5.78 11.35 10.62
CA PRO A 89 -6.47 12.60 10.94
C PRO A 89 -5.56 13.80 11.23
N HIS A 90 -4.24 13.58 11.30
CA HIS A 90 -3.25 14.60 11.67
C HIS A 90 -2.23 14.87 10.56
N ILE A 91 -2.39 14.26 9.38
CA ILE A 91 -1.52 14.43 8.22
C ILE A 91 -2.37 14.86 7.03
N GLU A 92 -2.15 16.09 6.55
CA GLU A 92 -3.04 16.73 5.57
C GLU A 92 -2.51 16.63 4.13
N ARG A 93 -1.21 16.38 3.95
CA ARG A 93 -0.54 16.49 2.64
C ARG A 93 0.10 15.20 2.16
N ALA A 94 0.80 14.48 3.04
CA ALA A 94 1.54 13.30 2.66
C ALA A 94 0.60 12.12 2.39
N ARG A 95 0.91 11.31 1.38
CA ARG A 95 0.23 10.02 1.17
C ARG A 95 0.55 9.07 2.31
N LEU A 96 -0.42 8.27 2.72
CA LEU A 96 -0.28 7.32 3.81
C LEU A 96 -0.34 5.89 3.29
N GLY A 97 0.55 5.02 3.77
CA GLY A 97 0.49 3.64 3.31
C GLY A 97 1.26 2.67 4.18
N PRO A 98 0.75 1.44 4.30
CA PRO A 98 1.53 0.37 4.88
C PRO A 98 2.63 -0.04 3.91
N SER A 99 3.79 -0.41 4.44
CA SER A 99 4.83 -1.03 3.62
C SER A 99 5.40 -2.27 4.27
N GLY A 100 5.60 -3.25 3.39
CA GLY A 100 6.06 -4.57 3.71
C GLY A 100 4.94 -5.54 4.04
N ILE A 101 3.68 -5.35 3.60
CA ILE A 101 2.62 -6.35 3.87
C ILE A 101 2.88 -7.61 3.04
N PRO A 102 3.09 -8.77 3.67
CA PRO A 102 3.13 -10.02 2.97
C PRO A 102 1.73 -10.66 2.93
N PRO A 103 1.25 -11.16 1.77
CA PRO A 103 -0.04 -11.84 1.66
C PRO A 103 -0.19 -13.07 2.57
N SER A 104 0.92 -13.64 3.05
CA SER A 104 0.95 -14.71 4.05
C SER A 104 0.58 -14.25 5.47
N ARG A 105 0.60 -12.94 5.76
CA ARG A 105 0.20 -12.35 7.05
C ARG A 105 -1.17 -11.70 7.02
N MET A 106 -1.58 -11.16 5.88
CA MET A 106 -2.83 -10.42 5.75
C MET A 106 -3.50 -10.79 4.43
N HIS A 107 -4.74 -11.28 4.51
CA HIS A 107 -5.49 -11.72 3.34
C HIS A 107 -5.84 -10.52 2.45
N PRO A 108 -5.87 -10.65 1.11
CA PRO A 108 -6.22 -9.56 0.20
C PRO A 108 -7.54 -8.86 0.53
N LEU A 109 -8.53 -9.60 1.04
CA LEU A 109 -9.81 -9.04 1.50
C LEU A 109 -9.62 -8.04 2.65
N ASP A 110 -8.79 -8.38 3.63
CA ASP A 110 -8.52 -7.52 4.79
C ASP A 110 -7.69 -6.30 4.40
N ILE A 111 -6.72 -6.48 3.50
CA ILE A 111 -5.92 -5.37 2.95
C ILE A 111 -6.84 -4.37 2.24
N ALA A 112 -7.78 -4.85 1.41
CA ALA A 112 -8.73 -3.99 0.71
C ALA A 112 -9.64 -3.23 1.70
N ALA A 113 -10.21 -3.93 2.68
CA ALA A 113 -11.09 -3.33 3.67
C ALA A 113 -10.39 -2.25 4.51
N GLN A 114 -9.18 -2.54 5.00
CA GLN A 114 -8.40 -1.59 5.78
C GLN A 114 -7.88 -0.42 4.94
N THR A 115 -7.60 -0.64 3.65
CA THR A 115 -7.24 0.45 2.73
C THR A 115 -8.42 1.38 2.49
N ALA A 116 -9.62 0.84 2.26
CA ALA A 116 -10.82 1.66 2.08
C ALA A 116 -11.07 2.55 3.31
N LEU A 117 -10.97 1.97 4.51
CA LEU A 117 -11.10 2.72 5.76
C LEU A 117 -9.98 3.77 5.96
N LEU A 118 -8.74 3.46 5.58
CA LEU A 118 -7.65 4.43 5.66
C LEU A 118 -7.85 5.58 4.67
N ALA A 119 -8.31 5.29 3.45
CA ALA A 119 -8.57 6.28 2.41
C ALA A 119 -9.66 7.28 2.82
N ASP A 120 -10.67 6.84 3.57
CA ASP A 120 -11.71 7.70 4.14
C ASP A 120 -11.15 8.77 5.10
N LEU A 121 -10.03 8.47 5.78
CA LEU A 121 -9.39 9.39 6.72
C LEU A 121 -8.20 10.17 6.13
N ALA A 122 -7.55 9.63 5.10
CA ALA A 122 -6.26 10.11 4.62
C ALA A 122 -6.43 11.19 3.53
N ALA A 123 -6.43 12.46 3.93
CA ALA A 123 -6.58 13.60 3.02
C ALA A 123 -5.51 13.65 1.90
N GLY A 124 -4.28 13.23 2.20
CA GLY A 124 -3.18 13.18 1.24
C GLY A 124 -3.24 12.00 0.26
N GLY A 125 -4.21 11.09 0.41
CA GLY A 125 -4.34 9.86 -0.36
C GLY A 125 -3.59 8.67 0.27
N VAL A 126 -3.78 7.49 -0.32
CA VAL A 126 -3.22 6.23 0.20
C VAL A 126 -2.44 5.44 -0.85
N TYR A 127 -1.54 4.59 -0.38
CA TYR A 127 -0.85 3.59 -1.20
C TYR A 127 -0.71 2.28 -0.43
N ILE A 128 -0.45 1.16 -1.12
CA ILE A 128 -0.23 -0.15 -0.50
C ILE A 128 1.14 -0.68 -0.93
N GLY A 129 2.01 -0.99 0.03
CA GLY A 129 3.28 -1.67 -0.18
C GLY A 129 3.18 -3.17 0.09
N LEU A 130 3.17 -3.98 -0.98
CA LEU A 130 3.15 -5.44 -0.90
C LEU A 130 4.55 -6.04 -1.09
N VAL A 131 4.83 -7.10 -0.35
CA VAL A 131 6.08 -7.87 -0.45
C VAL A 131 5.78 -9.37 -0.35
N ARG A 132 6.76 -10.21 -0.66
CA ARG A 132 6.66 -11.66 -0.36
C ARG A 132 6.64 -11.93 1.15
N GLY A 133 7.47 -11.18 1.87
CA GLY A 133 7.92 -11.51 3.22
C GLY A 133 9.35 -12.06 3.21
N GLY A 134 9.94 -12.16 4.40
CA GLY A 134 11.23 -12.81 4.65
C GLY A 134 11.33 -13.16 6.13
N TRP A 135 11.98 -14.27 6.44
CA TRP A 135 12.15 -14.78 7.81
C TRP A 135 10.84 -15.01 8.57
N LEU A 136 9.71 -15.16 7.87
CA LEU A 136 8.39 -15.34 8.48
C LEU A 136 8.24 -16.71 9.17
N ALA A 137 9.00 -17.72 8.72
CA ALA A 137 9.00 -19.05 9.30
C ALA A 137 9.43 -19.04 10.79
N ASP A 138 10.35 -18.15 11.17
CA ASP A 138 10.81 -18.01 12.56
C ASP A 138 9.68 -17.51 13.49
N HIS A 139 8.62 -16.93 12.92
CA HIS A 139 7.41 -16.50 13.61
C HIS A 139 6.24 -17.47 13.40
N GLY A 140 6.49 -18.67 12.85
CA GLY A 140 5.45 -19.69 12.61
C GLY A 140 4.52 -19.38 11.44
N ILE A 141 4.88 -18.43 10.57
CA ILE A 141 4.06 -18.04 9.43
C ILE A 141 4.64 -18.66 8.15
N ARG A 142 3.80 -19.42 7.45
CA ARG A 142 4.15 -20.01 6.17
C ARG A 142 3.93 -19.02 5.04
N GLU A 143 4.97 -18.78 4.25
CA GLU A 143 4.87 -17.98 3.02
C GLU A 143 4.03 -18.69 1.96
N LEU A 144 3.28 -17.92 1.18
CA LEU A 144 2.45 -18.42 0.09
C LEU A 144 3.29 -18.73 -1.15
N ASP A 145 2.92 -19.78 -1.87
CA ASP A 145 3.64 -20.32 -3.03
C ASP A 145 2.66 -20.60 -4.19
N PRO A 146 2.95 -20.20 -5.45
CA PRO A 146 4.12 -19.46 -5.89
C PRO A 146 4.10 -17.99 -5.45
N PRO A 147 5.21 -17.43 -4.93
CA PRO A 147 5.21 -16.12 -4.27
C PRO A 147 4.85 -14.96 -5.19
N ILE A 148 5.29 -15.02 -6.45
CA ILE A 148 4.96 -13.98 -7.44
C ILE A 148 3.49 -14.06 -7.84
N ALA A 149 2.92 -15.27 -7.89
CA ALA A 149 1.48 -15.41 -8.07
C ALA A 149 0.73 -14.85 -6.85
N ALA A 150 1.12 -15.21 -5.63
CA ALA A 150 0.49 -14.69 -4.41
C ALA A 150 0.41 -13.16 -4.39
N ILE A 151 1.51 -12.47 -4.72
CA ILE A 151 1.51 -11.00 -4.79
C ILE A 151 0.62 -10.49 -5.92
N ARG A 152 0.72 -11.06 -7.13
CA ARG A 152 -0.10 -10.64 -8.28
C ARG A 152 -1.60 -10.82 -8.01
N GLU A 153 -1.99 -12.00 -7.54
CA GLU A 153 -3.38 -12.33 -7.20
C GLU A 153 -3.90 -11.39 -6.10
N THR A 154 -3.06 -11.09 -5.09
CA THR A 154 -3.40 -10.10 -4.05
C THR A 154 -3.71 -8.72 -4.64
N VAL A 155 -2.88 -8.23 -5.56
CA VAL A 155 -3.09 -6.94 -6.24
C VAL A 155 -4.39 -6.92 -7.02
N GLU A 156 -4.66 -7.98 -7.78
CA GLU A 156 -5.87 -8.10 -8.60
C GLU A 156 -7.13 -8.08 -7.72
N ILE A 157 -7.15 -8.90 -6.66
CA ILE A 157 -8.27 -8.97 -5.71
C ILE A 157 -8.51 -7.62 -5.02
N ILE A 158 -7.45 -6.94 -4.55
CA ILE A 158 -7.59 -5.63 -3.90
C ILE A 158 -8.17 -4.61 -4.88
N ARG A 159 -7.70 -4.58 -6.12
CA ARG A 159 -8.17 -3.62 -7.13
C ARG A 159 -9.66 -3.78 -7.44
N VAL A 160 -10.12 -5.01 -7.69
CA VAL A 160 -11.54 -5.26 -8.00
C VAL A 160 -12.43 -4.93 -6.79
N LEU A 161 -11.98 -5.22 -5.57
CA LEU A 161 -12.73 -4.86 -4.35
C LEU A 161 -12.84 -3.35 -4.17
N LEU A 162 -11.75 -2.61 -4.36
CA LEU A 162 -11.74 -1.16 -4.23
C LEU A 162 -12.51 -0.47 -5.37
N ALA A 163 -12.67 -1.13 -6.52
CA ALA A 163 -13.56 -0.70 -7.60
C ALA A 163 -15.05 -1.04 -7.35
N GLY A 164 -15.38 -1.72 -6.25
CA GLY A 164 -16.75 -2.15 -5.93
C GLY A 164 -17.24 -3.35 -6.75
N GLU A 165 -16.31 -4.03 -7.42
CA GLU A 165 -16.60 -5.20 -8.23
C GLU A 165 -16.57 -6.50 -7.41
N SER A 166 -16.80 -7.61 -8.10
CA SER A 166 -16.64 -8.95 -7.57
C SER A 166 -15.20 -9.24 -7.15
N ALA A 167 -15.02 -9.73 -5.93
CA ALA A 167 -13.74 -10.30 -5.51
C ALA A 167 -13.56 -11.75 -6.00
N HIS A 168 -14.48 -12.26 -6.83
CA HIS A 168 -14.37 -13.61 -7.39
C HIS A 168 -12.97 -13.84 -7.97
N TYR A 169 -12.34 -14.92 -7.53
CA TYR A 169 -11.01 -15.26 -7.96
C TYR A 169 -10.87 -16.78 -8.00
N ASP A 170 -10.33 -17.31 -9.08
CA ASP A 170 -9.98 -18.73 -9.22
C ASP A 170 -8.52 -18.84 -9.63
N GLY A 171 -7.66 -18.50 -8.66
CA GLY A 171 -6.22 -18.36 -8.82
C GLY A 171 -5.44 -19.63 -8.49
N ARG A 172 -4.11 -19.51 -8.49
CA ARG A 172 -3.22 -20.58 -8.00
C ARG A 172 -3.08 -20.54 -6.49
N VAL A 173 -3.17 -19.35 -5.90
CA VAL A 173 -2.94 -19.12 -4.46
C VAL A 173 -4.25 -18.83 -3.74
N PHE A 174 -5.12 -18.01 -4.35
CA PHE A 174 -6.40 -17.63 -3.76
C PHE A 174 -7.58 -18.16 -4.58
N GLN A 175 -8.60 -18.62 -3.88
CA GLN A 175 -9.91 -18.96 -4.45
C GLN A 175 -10.98 -18.24 -3.64
N ILE A 176 -11.76 -17.39 -4.29
CA ILE A 176 -12.79 -16.53 -3.69
C ILE A 176 -14.10 -16.74 -4.45
N ALA A 177 -15.17 -17.03 -3.70
CA ALA A 177 -16.49 -17.30 -4.25
C ALA A 177 -17.08 -16.08 -4.96
N GLU A 178 -17.95 -16.34 -5.95
CA GLU A 178 -18.47 -15.30 -6.84
C GLU A 178 -19.24 -14.18 -6.15
N HIS A 179 -19.91 -14.47 -5.04
CA HIS A 179 -20.78 -13.53 -4.33
C HIS A 179 -20.01 -12.57 -3.40
N VAL A 180 -18.69 -12.74 -3.24
CA VAL A 180 -17.90 -11.90 -2.35
C VAL A 180 -17.73 -10.50 -2.96
N ARG A 181 -18.08 -9.47 -2.19
CA ARG A 181 -18.03 -8.04 -2.52
C ARG A 181 -17.59 -7.27 -1.27
N ALA A 182 -17.19 -6.02 -1.44
CA ALA A 182 -17.00 -5.09 -0.32
C ALA A 182 -18.37 -4.70 0.28
N PRO A 183 -18.66 -5.01 1.57
CA PRO A 183 -19.88 -4.56 2.25
C PRO A 183 -19.71 -3.20 2.96
N TYR A 184 -18.66 -2.45 2.64
CA TYR A 184 -18.25 -1.22 3.32
C TYR A 184 -18.11 -0.05 2.32
N PRO A 185 -18.13 1.21 2.79
CA PRO A 185 -17.88 2.37 1.95
C PRO A 185 -16.54 2.26 1.22
N LEU A 186 -16.54 2.61 -0.06
CA LEU A 186 -15.35 2.63 -0.89
C LEU A 186 -14.85 4.06 -1.06
N PRO A 187 -13.54 4.26 -1.30
CA PRO A 187 -13.00 5.59 -1.57
C PRO A 187 -13.76 6.23 -2.75
N SER A 188 -14.23 7.47 -2.57
CA SER A 188 -14.87 8.25 -3.63
C SER A 188 -13.84 8.95 -4.51
N ASP A 189 -14.20 9.20 -5.77
CA ASP A 189 -13.41 10.01 -6.71
C ASP A 189 -13.62 11.54 -6.54
N GLU A 190 -14.38 11.98 -5.52
CA GLU A 190 -14.63 13.40 -5.21
C GLU A 190 -13.36 14.14 -4.75
#